data_AF-A0A286R814-F1
#
_entry.id   AF-A0A286R814-F1
#
_cell.length_a   1.000
_cell.length_b   1.000
_cell.length_c   1.000
_cell.angle_alpha   90.00
_cell.angle_beta   90.00
_cell.angle_gamma   90.00
#
_symmetry.space_group_name_H-M   'P 1'
#
loop_
_entity.id
_entity.type
_entity.pdbx_description
1 polymer ?
#
loop_
_entity_poly.entity_id
_entity_poly.type
_entity_poly.pdbx_seq_one_letter_code
_entity_poly.pdbx_strand_id
1 'polypeptide(L)'
;MKLKELLKNDDFIQREVSKETSEKITLFYFKSICDEKKINDNIISSFYGTTHMAEFEDYIMSFEEWSLIDEEKIAVEKVFSGCLIILLEHKFYSVKLENFETRAIRGPADKTQILYDKELFRR
;
A
#
# COMPACT_ATOMS: atom_id res chain seq x y z
N MET A 1 9.10 23.56 -1.11
CA MET A 1 9.15 22.55 -0.04
C MET A 1 9.37 21.20 -0.71
N LYS A 2 10.31 20.40 -0.21
CA LYS A 2 10.67 19.09 -0.78
C LYS A 2 10.24 17.96 0.17
N LEU A 3 10.00 16.75 -0.34
CA LEU A 3 9.66 15.59 0.51
C LEU A 3 10.76 15.33 1.56
N LYS A 4 12.02 15.53 1.19
CA LYS A 4 13.16 15.40 2.11
C LYS A 4 13.14 16.38 3.28
N GLU A 5 12.50 17.53 3.12
CA GLU A 5 12.39 18.52 4.22
C GLU A 5 11.38 18.08 5.28
N LEU A 6 10.40 17.24 4.90
CA LEU A 6 9.40 16.67 5.81
C LEU A 6 10.00 15.61 6.75
N LEU A 7 11.15 15.03 6.42
CA LEU A 7 11.86 14.06 7.27
C LEU A 7 12.27 14.59 8.65
N LYS A 8 12.21 15.92 8.84
CA LYS A 8 12.43 16.55 10.16
C LYS A 8 11.22 16.43 11.08
N ASN A 9 10.07 16.02 10.55
CA ASN A 9 8.84 15.81 11.30
C ASN A 9 8.71 14.33 11.69
N ASP A 10 8.64 14.04 12.99
CA ASP A 10 8.53 12.67 13.53
C ASP A 10 7.24 11.94 13.11
N ASP A 11 6.25 12.68 12.60
CA ASP A 11 5.02 12.12 12.06
C ASP A 11 5.14 11.71 10.59
N PHE A 12 6.09 12.29 9.85
CA PHE A 12 6.32 11.96 8.47
C PHE A 12 7.18 10.70 8.36
N ILE A 13 6.65 9.70 7.69
CA ILE A 13 7.32 8.42 7.46
C ILE A 13 7.83 8.37 6.03
N GLN A 14 9.12 8.03 5.89
CA GLN A 14 9.68 7.49 4.67
C GLN A 14 10.05 6.03 4.92
N ARG A 15 9.45 5.10 4.17
CA ARG A 15 9.70 3.65 4.32
C ARG A 15 10.09 3.05 2.98
N GLU A 16 11.29 2.47 2.91
CA GLU A 16 11.70 1.65 1.77
C GLU A 16 11.24 0.20 1.98
N VAL A 17 10.68 -0.39 0.93
CA VAL A 17 10.27 -1.80 0.90
C VAL A 17 10.92 -2.43 -0.32
N SER A 18 11.64 -3.53 -0.12
CA SER A 18 12.37 -4.22 -1.17
C SER A 18 12.04 -5.71 -1.19
N LYS A 19 12.08 -6.30 -2.38
CA LYS A 19 12.08 -7.75 -2.60
C LYS A 19 13.51 -8.28 -2.71
N GLU A 20 13.65 -9.60 -2.67
CA GLU A 20 14.92 -10.28 -2.92
C GLU A 20 15.43 -10.06 -4.37
N THR A 21 14.52 -9.79 -5.31
CA THR A 21 14.78 -9.56 -6.74
C THR A 21 15.35 -8.17 -7.07
N SER A 22 15.82 -7.40 -6.09
CA SER A 22 16.28 -6.00 -6.21
C SER A 22 15.19 -4.97 -6.58
N GLU A 23 13.95 -5.41 -6.77
CA GLU A 23 12.78 -4.53 -6.89
C GLU A 23 12.52 -3.81 -5.57
N LYS A 24 12.29 -2.49 -5.62
CA LYS A 24 11.99 -1.69 -4.43
C LYS A 24 11.00 -0.55 -4.70
N ILE A 25 10.26 -0.20 -3.67
CA ILE A 25 9.40 0.98 -3.62
C ILE A 25 9.75 1.82 -2.41
N THR A 26 9.48 3.13 -2.48
CA THR A 26 9.56 4.01 -1.31
C THR A 26 8.22 4.64 -1.03
N LEU A 27 7.75 4.51 0.20
CA LEU A 27 6.49 5.04 0.69
C LEU A 27 6.75 6.33 1.45
N PHE A 28 5.91 7.34 1.23
CA PHE A 28 5.91 8.60 2.00
C PHE A 28 4.49 8.92 2.47
N TYR A 29 4.31 9.11 3.78
CA TYR A 29 3.00 9.39 4.39
C TYR A 29 3.14 10.02 5.78
N PHE A 30 2.07 10.62 6.30
CA PHE A 30 1.97 11.01 7.71
C PHE A 30 1.26 9.91 8.51
N LYS A 31 1.92 9.38 9.54
CA LYS A 31 1.32 8.31 10.38
C LYS A 31 0.10 8.78 11.16
N SER A 32 -0.04 10.09 11.43
CA SER A 32 -1.23 10.64 12.09
C SER A 32 -2.45 10.74 11.17
N ILE A 33 -2.26 10.70 9.85
CA ILE A 33 -3.32 10.88 8.85
C ILE A 33 -3.65 9.55 8.17
N CYS A 34 -2.64 8.77 7.80
CA CYS A 34 -2.82 7.51 7.09
C CYS A 34 -2.90 6.32 8.05
N ASP A 35 -3.79 5.37 7.76
CA ASP A 35 -3.92 4.11 8.49
C ASP A 35 -2.80 3.14 8.07
N GLU A 36 -1.81 2.94 8.94
CA GLU A 36 -0.68 2.04 8.69
C GLU A 36 -1.09 0.59 8.45
N LYS A 37 -2.19 0.13 9.06
CA LYS A 37 -2.69 -1.21 8.82
C LYS A 37 -3.18 -1.35 7.38
N LYS A 38 -3.93 -0.36 6.88
CA LYS A 38 -4.35 -0.33 5.47
C LYS A 38 -3.15 -0.24 4.52
N ILE A 39 -2.11 0.51 4.86
CA ILE A 39 -0.88 0.57 4.05
C ILE A 39 -0.21 -0.81 3.99
N ASN A 40 -0.05 -1.48 5.14
CA ASN A 40 0.54 -2.82 5.18
C ASN A 40 -0.32 -3.82 4.37
N ASP A 41 -1.62 -3.89 4.64
CA ASP A 41 -2.52 -4.89 4.07
C ASP A 41 -2.77 -4.70 2.56
N ASN A 42 -2.83 -3.45 2.07
CA ASN A 42 -3.18 -3.16 0.67
C ASN A 42 -1.97 -2.84 -0.20
N ILE A 43 -0.93 -2.18 0.34
CA ILE A 43 0.20 -1.72 -0.48
C ILE A 43 1.39 -2.65 -0.33
N ILE A 44 1.82 -2.92 0.91
CA ILE A 44 3.03 -3.72 1.15
C ILE A 44 2.77 -5.19 0.83
N SER A 45 1.66 -5.76 1.29
CA SER A 45 1.29 -7.15 0.96
C SER A 45 1.11 -7.35 -0.56
N SER A 46 0.46 -6.42 -1.26
CA SER A 46 0.31 -6.49 -2.71
C SER A 46 1.64 -6.32 -3.44
N PHE A 47 2.54 -5.46 -2.94
CA PHE A 47 3.89 -5.36 -3.47
C PHE A 47 4.62 -6.70 -3.39
N TYR A 48 4.59 -7.39 -2.23
CA TYR A 48 5.20 -8.71 -2.10
C TYR A 48 4.47 -9.82 -2.89
N GLY A 49 3.17 -9.67 -3.15
CA GLY A 49 2.37 -10.66 -3.89
C GLY A 49 2.49 -10.57 -5.42
N THR A 50 3.05 -9.49 -5.95
CA THR A 50 3.26 -9.30 -7.40
C THR A 50 4.62 -9.86 -7.84
N THR A 51 4.69 -10.38 -9.06
CA THR A 51 5.95 -10.95 -9.59
C THR A 51 6.82 -9.86 -10.21
N HIS A 52 6.19 -8.88 -10.85
CA HIS A 52 6.86 -7.82 -11.60
C HIS A 52 6.38 -6.43 -11.19
N MET A 53 7.26 -5.43 -11.25
CA MET A 53 6.89 -4.03 -10.98
C MET A 53 5.71 -3.51 -11.80
N ALA A 54 5.58 -3.94 -13.06
CA ALA A 54 4.46 -3.53 -13.92
C ALA A 54 3.10 -3.98 -13.35
N GLU A 55 3.01 -5.19 -12.79
CA GLU A 55 1.78 -5.68 -12.16
C GLU A 55 1.41 -4.85 -10.92
N PHE A 56 2.43 -4.39 -10.19
CA PHE A 56 2.23 -3.50 -9.05
C PHE A 56 1.82 -2.09 -9.50
N GLU A 57 2.41 -1.55 -10.56
CA GLU A 57 1.98 -0.28 -11.17
C GLU A 57 0.49 -0.34 -11.57
N ASP A 58 0.09 -1.39 -12.27
CA ASP A 58 -1.31 -1.63 -12.66
C ASP A 58 -2.23 -1.73 -11.44
N TYR A 59 -1.78 -2.39 -10.37
CA TYR A 59 -2.52 -2.46 -9.11
C TYR A 59 -2.69 -1.06 -8.48
N ILE A 60 -1.65 -0.24 -8.43
CA ILE A 60 -1.74 1.15 -7.93
C ILE A 60 -2.70 2.00 -8.77
N MET A 61 -2.71 1.81 -10.09
CA MET A 61 -3.63 2.49 -11.01
C MET A 61 -5.07 1.98 -10.93
N SER A 62 -5.32 0.89 -10.19
CA SER A 62 -6.67 0.34 -9.99
C SER A 62 -7.43 0.97 -8.81
N PHE A 63 -6.75 1.76 -7.96
CA PHE A 63 -7.42 2.50 -6.89
C PHE A 63 -8.39 3.52 -7.47
N GLU A 64 -9.43 3.92 -6.72
CA GLU A 64 -10.38 4.92 -7.21
C GLU A 64 -9.75 6.32 -7.26
N GLU A 65 -8.99 6.66 -6.21
CA GLU A 65 -8.31 7.95 -6.07
C GLU A 65 -6.79 7.77 -6.18
N TRP A 66 -6.32 7.58 -7.42
CA TRP A 66 -4.90 7.60 -7.75
C TRP A 66 -4.54 8.77 -8.67
N SER A 67 -3.27 9.18 -8.64
CA SER A 67 -2.71 10.06 -9.67
C SER A 67 -1.20 9.88 -9.80
N LEU A 68 -0.69 10.02 -11.03
CA LEU A 68 0.74 10.19 -11.29
C LEU A 68 1.14 11.63 -10.93
N ILE A 69 2.30 11.79 -10.32
CA ILE A 69 2.83 13.09 -9.88
C ILE A 69 4.11 13.40 -10.65
N ASP A 70 4.04 14.43 -11.48
CA ASP A 70 5.19 14.91 -12.28
C ASP A 70 6.06 15.92 -11.52
N GLU A 71 5.51 16.55 -10.46
CA GLU A 71 6.19 17.58 -9.68
C GLU A 71 6.24 17.24 -8.19
N GLU A 72 7.43 17.28 -7.58
CA GLU A 72 7.63 17.00 -6.16
C GLU A 72 6.76 17.89 -5.24
N LYS A 73 6.48 19.14 -5.66
CA LYS A 73 5.61 20.05 -4.91
C LYS A 73 4.20 19.47 -4.73
N ILE A 74 3.65 18.86 -5.78
CA ILE A 74 2.33 18.22 -5.74
C ILE A 74 2.37 17.00 -4.80
N ALA A 75 3.47 16.25 -4.77
CA ALA A 75 3.62 15.13 -3.84
C ALA A 75 3.53 15.62 -2.38
N VAL A 76 4.18 16.73 -2.05
CA VAL A 76 4.09 17.34 -0.70
C VAL A 76 2.64 17.72 -0.37
N GLU A 77 1.95 18.42 -1.27
CA GLU A 77 0.54 18.81 -1.08
C GLU A 77 -0.37 17.59 -0.88
N LYS A 78 -0.16 16.52 -1.67
CA LYS A 78 -0.90 15.27 -1.59
C LYS A 78 -0.68 14.53 -0.27
N VAL A 79 0.55 14.47 0.23
CA VAL A 79 0.85 13.88 1.55
C VAL A 79 0.07 14.61 2.65
N PHE A 80 0.04 15.94 2.63
CA PHE A 80 -0.72 16.72 3.62
C PHE A 80 -2.24 16.50 3.52
N SER A 81 -2.74 16.14 2.34
CA SER A 81 -4.15 15.76 2.14
C SER A 81 -4.49 14.31 2.55
N GLY A 82 -3.53 13.58 3.14
CA GLY A 82 -3.72 12.19 3.58
C GLY A 82 -3.53 11.15 2.48
N CYS A 83 -2.93 11.52 1.34
CA CYS A 83 -2.53 10.54 0.35
C CYS A 83 -1.21 9.85 0.75
N LEU A 84 -1.13 8.55 0.46
CA LEU A 84 0.12 7.83 0.43
C LEU A 84 0.83 8.12 -0.88
N ILE A 85 2.10 8.52 -0.81
CA ILE A 85 2.96 8.66 -1.99
C ILE A 85 3.84 7.43 -2.13
N ILE A 86 3.89 6.89 -3.35
CA ILE A 86 4.65 5.69 -3.71
C ILE A 86 5.64 6.10 -4.80
N LEU A 87 6.93 5.97 -4.52
CA LEU A 87 7.99 6.08 -5.51
C LEU A 87 8.30 4.69 -6.06
N LEU A 88 8.03 4.50 -7.34
CA LEU A 88 8.24 3.26 -8.09
C LEU A 88 9.01 3.62 -9.38
N GLU A 89 10.17 3.00 -9.61
CA GLU A 89 10.98 3.20 -10.83
C GLU A 89 11.13 4.67 -11.28
N HIS A 90 11.38 5.57 -10.32
CA HIS A 90 11.51 7.04 -10.51
C HIS A 90 10.22 7.83 -10.76
N LYS A 91 9.06 7.18 -10.74
CA LYS A 91 7.74 7.81 -10.84
C LYS A 91 7.10 7.92 -9.47
N PHE A 92 6.45 9.04 -9.19
CA PHE A 92 5.66 9.24 -7.98
C PHE A 92 4.18 9.00 -8.26
N TYR A 93 3.55 8.15 -7.47
CA TYR A 93 2.11 7.93 -7.48
C TYR A 93 1.54 8.40 -6.15
N SER A 94 0.36 9.01 -6.17
CA SER A 94 -0.43 9.22 -4.96
C SER A 94 -1.62 8.29 -4.97
N VAL A 95 -1.92 7.67 -3.83
CA VAL A 95 -3.15 6.91 -3.63
C VAL A 95 -3.84 7.33 -2.34
N LYS A 96 -5.17 7.35 -2.34
CA LYS A 96 -5.97 7.54 -1.12
C LYS A 96 -6.62 6.22 -0.70
N LEU A 97 -6.40 5.82 0.56
CA LEU A 97 -6.82 4.51 1.09
C LEU A 97 -8.14 4.55 1.89
N GLU A 98 -8.83 5.70 1.94
CA GLU A 98 -10.00 5.88 2.79
C GLU A 98 -11.18 4.97 2.39
N ASN A 99 -11.39 4.74 1.08
CA ASN A 99 -12.54 3.99 0.54
C ASN A 99 -12.16 2.68 -0.18
N PHE A 100 -10.92 2.21 -0.07
CA PHE A 100 -10.50 1.00 -0.77
C PHE A 100 -11.05 -0.26 -0.06
N GLU A 101 -12.14 -0.80 -0.59
CA GLU A 101 -12.53 -2.19 -0.35
C GLU A 101 -11.74 -3.08 -1.30
N THR A 102 -10.97 -4.03 -0.75
CA THR A 102 -10.24 -5.02 -1.53
C THR A 102 -11.21 -5.75 -2.44
N ARG A 103 -11.20 -5.42 -3.74
CA ARG A 103 -11.69 -6.35 -4.75
C ARG A 103 -10.75 -7.53 -4.70
N ALA A 104 -11.14 -8.56 -3.96
CA ALA A 104 -10.41 -9.81 -3.89
C ALA A 104 -10.10 -10.25 -5.33
N ILE A 105 -8.85 -10.08 -5.75
CA ILE A 105 -8.33 -10.76 -6.92
C ILE A 105 -8.47 -12.22 -6.53
N ARG A 106 -9.44 -12.89 -7.16
CA ARG A 106 -9.88 -14.24 -6.84
C ARG A 106 -8.79 -15.22 -7.28
N GLY A 107 -7.67 -15.26 -6.55
CA GLY A 107 -6.77 -16.39 -6.55
C GLY A 107 -7.48 -17.59 -5.90
N PRO A 108 -7.27 -18.83 -6.36
CA PRO A 108 -7.96 -19.99 -5.83
C PRO A 108 -7.54 -20.19 -4.36
N ALA A 109 -8.40 -19.76 -3.44
CA ALA A 109 -8.27 -20.10 -2.03
C ALA A 109 -8.62 -21.59 -1.88
N ASP A 110 -7.58 -22.42 -1.77
CA ASP A 110 -7.72 -23.79 -1.28
C ASP A 110 -8.33 -23.74 0.12
N LYS A 111 -9.54 -24.27 0.21
CA LYS A 111 -10.32 -24.34 1.44
C LYS A 111 -9.76 -25.47 2.31
N THR A 112 -9.07 -25.12 3.39
CA THR A 112 -8.92 -26.00 4.56
C THR A 112 -9.37 -25.26 5.81
N GLN A 113 -10.69 -25.15 5.95
CA GLN A 113 -11.31 -24.89 7.25
C GLN A 113 -11.36 -26.21 8.02
N ILE A 114 -10.43 -26.34 8.97
CA ILE A 114 -10.46 -27.36 10.01
C ILE A 114 -11.57 -26.94 10.99
N LEU A 115 -12.71 -27.63 10.94
CA LEU A 115 -13.72 -27.58 12.00
C LEU A 115 -13.49 -28.79 12.93
N TYR A 116 -12.86 -28.55 14.07
CA TYR A 116 -13.08 -29.38 15.25
C TYR A 116 -14.37 -28.90 15.94
N ASP A 117 -15.00 -29.86 16.62
CA ASP A 117 -16.06 -29.69 17.63
C ASP A 117 -17.52 -29.72 17.14
N LYS A 118 -18.09 -30.93 17.12
CA LYS A 118 -19.33 -31.29 17.83
C LYS A 118 -19.73 -32.75 17.55
N GLU A 119 -19.07 -33.70 18.22
CA GLU A 119 -19.69 -34.99 18.55
C GLU A 119 -19.35 -35.35 19.99
N LEU A 120 -19.95 -34.62 20.92
CA LEU A 120 -20.11 -35.09 22.29
C LEU A 120 -21.54 -34.77 22.75
N PHE A 121 -22.22 -35.83 23.17
CA PHE A 121 -23.55 -35.89 23.80
C PHE A 121 -24.77 -35.67 22.90
N ARG A 122 -25.33 -36.78 22.42
CA ARG A 122 -26.59 -37.35 22.94
C ARG A 122 -26.86 -38.73 22.32
N ARG A 123 -26.48 -39.78 23.05
CA ARG A 123 -27.26 -41.04 23.09
C ARG A 123 -28.11 -41.00 24.35
#